data_AF-A0A2J6HK20-F1
#
_entry.id   AF-A0A2J6HK20-F1
#
_cell.length_a   1.000
_cell.length_b   1.000
_cell.length_c   1.000
_cell.angle_alpha   90.00
_cell.angle_beta   90.00
_cell.angle_gamma   90.00
#
_symmetry.space_group_name_H-M   'P 1'
#
loop_
_entity.id
_entity.type
_entity.pdbx_description
1 polymer ?
#
loop_
_entity_poly.entity_id
_entity_poly.type
_entity_poly.pdbx_seq_one_letter_code
_entity_poly.pdbx_strand_id
1 'polypeptide(L)'
;MIKKPELFINNLLEKAISGEEISREEACVLYENAPLYLLVSAADFIRQKMHPENTVSWMVDRNVNITNVCISGCKFCNFFCSKNSDKAYVTEMDEYRQKIEELYKLGGNQLLLQGGLNPELGLKFYENLFRNLKAEYPSLRLHALSPAEIDFLAKKEGTSHKEILVSLREAGLDSLPGAGAEILAERVRKIVSPNKLSGAEWLEVMRQAHKMNMLTSATMMFGHVETREERIEHLISIRELQKEKPDGH
;
A
#
# COMPACT_ATOMS: atom_id res chain seq x y z
N MET A 1 -34.03 -23.00 18.43
CA MET A 1 -32.72 -23.55 18.86
C MET A 1 -31.68 -23.10 17.85
N ILE A 2 -30.76 -22.23 18.25
CA ILE A 2 -29.61 -21.84 17.42
C ILE A 2 -28.73 -23.08 17.26
N LYS A 3 -28.33 -23.44 16.03
CA LYS A 3 -27.46 -24.62 15.82
C LYS A 3 -26.08 -24.32 16.44
N LYS A 4 -25.40 -25.32 17.04
CA LYS A 4 -24.07 -25.13 17.66
C LYS A 4 -23.06 -24.34 16.79
N PRO A 5 -23.00 -24.53 15.45
CA PRO A 5 -22.14 -23.72 14.58
C PRO A 5 -22.55 -22.25 14.50
N GLU A 6 -23.86 -21.94 14.48
CA GLU A 6 -24.37 -20.56 14.46
C GLU A 6 -24.07 -19.83 15.77
N LEU A 7 -24.17 -20.53 16.92
CA LEU A 7 -23.83 -19.96 18.21
C LEU A 7 -22.34 -19.60 18.29
N PHE A 8 -21.47 -20.44 17.71
CA PHE A 8 -20.03 -20.17 17.65
C PHE A 8 -19.70 -18.95 16.79
N ILE A 9 -20.32 -18.82 15.61
CA ILE A 9 -20.13 -17.63 14.75
C ILE A 9 -20.60 -16.36 15.43
N ASN A 10 -21.77 -16.38 16.07
CA ASN A 10 -22.30 -15.21 16.78
C ASN A 10 -21.34 -14.78 17.90
N ASN A 11 -20.78 -15.71 18.67
CA ASN A 11 -19.81 -15.39 19.71
C ASN A 11 -18.55 -14.72 19.13
N LEU A 12 -18.05 -15.17 17.98
CA LEU A 12 -16.90 -14.55 17.31
C LEU A 12 -17.23 -13.13 16.79
N LEU A 13 -18.44 -12.92 16.29
CA LEU A 13 -18.90 -11.59 15.86
C LEU A 13 -19.07 -10.65 17.05
N GLU A 14 -19.63 -11.13 18.17
CA GLU A 14 -19.74 -10.37 19.42
C GLU A 14 -18.37 -9.97 19.95
N LYS A 15 -17.40 -10.88 19.92
CA LYS A 15 -15.99 -10.61 20.23
C LYS A 15 -15.39 -9.52 19.32
N ALA A 16 -15.63 -9.57 18.01
CA ALA A 16 -15.16 -8.54 17.09
C ALA A 16 -15.80 -7.17 17.39
N ILE A 17 -17.09 -7.16 17.68
CA ILE A 17 -17.88 -5.96 18.00
C ILE A 17 -17.45 -5.33 19.34
N SER A 18 -17.08 -6.14 20.33
CA SER A 18 -16.56 -5.66 21.62
C SER A 18 -15.22 -4.94 21.46
N GLY A 19 -14.51 -5.18 20.35
CA GLY A 19 -13.17 -4.66 20.07
C GLY A 19 -12.06 -5.62 20.50
N GLU A 20 -12.41 -6.85 20.85
CA GLU A 20 -11.45 -7.90 21.15
C GLU A 20 -10.82 -8.44 19.86
N GLU A 21 -9.56 -8.86 19.99
CA GLU A 21 -8.79 -9.32 18.84
C GLU A 21 -9.25 -10.70 18.35
N ILE A 22 -9.54 -10.78 17.05
CA ILE A 22 -9.83 -12.04 16.35
C ILE A 22 -8.52 -12.73 15.94
N SER A 23 -8.34 -13.98 16.34
CA SER A 23 -7.17 -14.80 15.97
C SER A 23 -7.22 -15.17 14.48
N ARG A 24 -6.11 -15.70 13.95
CA ARG A 24 -6.07 -16.20 12.58
C ARG A 24 -7.11 -17.30 12.34
N GLU A 25 -7.19 -18.26 13.26
CA GLU A 25 -8.09 -19.41 13.19
C GLU A 25 -9.55 -18.95 13.25
N GLU A 26 -9.87 -18.04 14.16
CA GLU A 26 -11.20 -17.44 14.29
C GLU A 26 -11.59 -16.66 13.02
N ALA A 27 -10.66 -15.88 12.45
CA ALA A 27 -10.89 -15.13 11.22
C ALA A 27 -11.13 -16.05 10.02
N CYS A 28 -10.39 -17.17 9.91
CA CYS A 28 -10.65 -18.18 8.89
C CYS A 28 -12.06 -18.80 9.05
N VAL A 29 -12.46 -19.14 10.28
CA VAL A 29 -13.81 -19.64 10.54
C VAL A 29 -14.88 -18.64 10.09
N LEU A 30 -14.73 -17.37 10.44
CA LEU A 30 -15.65 -16.30 10.01
C LEU A 30 -15.70 -16.20 8.48
N TYR A 31 -14.54 -16.19 7.82
CA TYR A 31 -14.45 -16.08 6.36
C TYR A 31 -15.19 -17.21 5.63
N GLU A 32 -15.09 -18.44 6.15
CA GLU A 32 -15.64 -19.62 5.49
C GLU A 32 -17.10 -19.89 5.82
N ASN A 33 -17.53 -19.56 7.05
CA ASN A 33 -18.79 -20.08 7.59
C ASN A 33 -19.80 -18.99 7.96
N ALA A 34 -19.37 -17.74 8.15
CA ALA A 34 -20.29 -16.69 8.57
C ALA A 34 -21.20 -16.27 7.40
N PRO A 35 -22.53 -16.19 7.61
CA PRO A 35 -23.44 -15.61 6.64
C PRO A 35 -23.04 -14.17 6.31
N LEU A 36 -23.02 -13.83 5.02
CA LEU A 36 -22.58 -12.50 4.55
C LEU A 36 -23.33 -11.35 5.24
N TYR A 37 -24.63 -11.48 5.45
CA TYR A 37 -25.43 -10.42 6.09
C TYR A 37 -25.01 -10.17 7.55
N LEU A 38 -24.57 -11.21 8.27
CA LEU A 38 -24.04 -11.05 9.64
C LEU A 38 -22.67 -10.37 9.63
N LEU A 39 -21.79 -10.74 8.70
CA LEU A 39 -20.48 -10.08 8.52
C LEU A 39 -20.64 -8.60 8.19
N VAL A 40 -21.51 -8.27 7.24
CA VAL A 40 -21.78 -6.87 6.83
C VAL A 40 -22.36 -6.08 8.01
N SER A 41 -23.31 -6.66 8.74
CA SER A 41 -23.91 -5.99 9.91
C SER A 41 -22.89 -5.75 11.03
N ALA A 42 -22.03 -6.73 11.33
CA ALA A 42 -20.99 -6.57 12.35
C ALA A 42 -19.93 -5.55 11.92
N ALA A 43 -19.51 -5.56 10.66
CA ALA A 43 -18.56 -4.59 10.12
C ALA A 43 -19.11 -3.16 10.16
N ASP A 44 -20.38 -2.94 9.79
CA ASP A 44 -20.99 -1.61 9.88
C ASP A 44 -21.16 -1.16 11.33
N PHE A 45 -21.49 -2.07 12.26
CA PHE A 45 -21.53 -1.73 13.68
C PHE A 45 -20.16 -1.25 14.20
N ILE A 46 -19.08 -1.98 13.85
CA ILE A 46 -17.71 -1.58 14.21
C ILE A 46 -17.37 -0.21 13.60
N ARG A 47 -17.71 0.00 12.31
CA ARG A 47 -17.50 1.28 11.63
C ARG A 47 -18.28 2.42 12.30
N GLN A 48 -19.53 2.22 12.71
CA GLN A 48 -20.34 3.19 13.46
C GLN A 48 -19.72 3.52 14.83
N LYS A 49 -19.18 2.52 15.52
CA LYS A 49 -18.48 2.72 16.80
C LYS A 49 -17.19 3.54 16.65
N MET A 50 -16.45 3.32 15.56
CA MET A 50 -15.21 4.05 15.25
C MET A 50 -15.46 5.46 14.70
N HIS A 51 -16.56 5.64 13.97
CA HIS A 51 -16.94 6.88 13.29
C HIS A 51 -18.39 7.25 13.60
N PRO A 52 -18.70 7.64 14.86
CA PRO A 52 -20.07 7.93 15.31
C PRO A 52 -20.68 9.15 14.61
N GLU A 53 -19.85 10.05 14.09
CA GLU A 53 -20.25 11.20 13.27
C GLU A 53 -20.81 10.80 11.90
N ASN A 54 -20.64 9.53 11.50
CA ASN A 54 -21.10 8.99 10.23
C ASN A 54 -20.68 9.82 9.01
N THR A 55 -19.49 10.41 9.07
CA THR A 55 -18.92 11.23 8.00
C THR A 55 -18.12 10.35 7.05
N VAL A 56 -18.38 10.48 5.77
CA VAL A 56 -17.59 9.83 4.71
C VAL A 56 -16.61 10.87 4.16
N SER A 57 -15.32 10.61 4.33
CA SER A 57 -14.27 11.44 3.76
C SER A 57 -13.91 10.96 2.34
N TRP A 58 -13.39 11.88 1.54
CA TRP A 58 -12.87 11.61 0.20
C TRP A 58 -11.75 12.61 -0.10
N MET A 59 -10.95 12.31 -1.11
CA MET A 59 -9.94 13.24 -1.62
C MET A 59 -9.86 13.14 -3.14
N VAL A 60 -9.55 14.26 -3.81
CA VAL A 60 -9.10 14.19 -5.21
C VAL A 60 -7.59 13.98 -5.20
N ASP A 61 -7.17 12.82 -5.66
CA ASP A 61 -5.78 12.54 -6.00
C ASP A 61 -5.60 12.43 -7.51
N ARG A 62 -4.35 12.47 -7.96
CA ARG A 62 -3.98 12.15 -9.34
C ARG A 62 -2.90 11.08 -9.33
N ASN A 63 -3.22 9.94 -9.92
CA ASN A 63 -2.21 8.93 -10.22
C ASN A 63 -1.36 9.38 -11.42
N VAL A 64 -0.05 9.42 -11.25
CA VAL A 64 0.91 9.66 -12.33
C VAL A 64 2.02 8.62 -12.25
N ASN A 65 2.23 7.90 -13.34
CA ASN A 65 3.31 6.94 -13.40
C ASN A 65 4.64 7.62 -13.71
N ILE A 66 5.70 7.32 -12.98
CA ILE A 66 7.04 7.90 -13.19
C ILE A 66 7.68 7.33 -14.46
N THR A 67 7.51 6.03 -14.67
CA THR A 67 8.04 5.28 -15.80
C THR A 67 7.28 3.96 -15.92
N ASN A 68 7.14 3.45 -17.15
CA ASN A 68 6.64 2.10 -17.40
C ASN A 68 7.76 1.05 -17.54
N VAL A 69 9.03 1.44 -17.48
CA VAL A 69 10.16 0.50 -17.54
C VAL A 69 10.25 -0.25 -16.21
N CYS A 70 10.16 -1.58 -16.24
CA CYS A 70 10.21 -2.38 -15.01
C CYS A 70 10.90 -3.72 -15.22
N ILE A 71 11.81 -4.09 -14.32
CA ILE A 71 12.46 -5.42 -14.31
C ILE A 71 11.68 -6.50 -13.56
N SER A 72 10.57 -6.16 -12.91
CA SER A 72 9.86 -7.10 -12.04
C SER A 72 9.17 -8.24 -12.80
N GLY A 73 8.54 -7.96 -13.94
CA GLY A 73 7.83 -8.99 -14.72
C GLY A 73 6.60 -9.59 -14.01
N CYS A 74 5.80 -8.77 -13.31
CA CYS A 74 4.57 -9.22 -12.65
C CYS A 74 3.55 -9.76 -13.66
N LYS A 75 2.99 -10.96 -13.41
CA LYS A 75 2.09 -11.65 -14.36
C LYS A 75 0.73 -10.97 -14.58
N PHE A 76 0.31 -10.15 -13.63
CA PHE A 76 -0.96 -9.42 -13.67
C PHE A 76 -0.79 -7.99 -14.19
N CYS A 77 0.44 -7.51 -14.37
CA CYS A 77 0.69 -6.12 -14.72
C CYS A 77 0.70 -5.93 -16.23
N ASN A 78 -0.27 -5.17 -16.74
CA ASN A 78 -0.35 -4.80 -18.16
C ASN A 78 0.37 -3.47 -18.49
N PHE A 79 0.95 -2.81 -17.48
CA PHE A 79 1.55 -1.49 -17.64
C PHE A 79 3.03 -1.54 -18.04
N PHE A 80 3.78 -2.54 -17.56
CA PHE A 80 5.23 -2.51 -17.68
C PHE A 80 5.75 -2.87 -19.08
N CYS A 81 6.92 -2.36 -19.43
CA CYS A 81 7.70 -2.80 -20.58
C CYS A 81 9.18 -2.99 -20.21
N SER A 82 9.93 -3.62 -21.13
CA SER A 82 11.39 -3.67 -21.02
C SER A 82 12.01 -2.31 -21.38
N LYS A 83 13.24 -2.06 -20.91
CA LYS A 83 13.95 -0.80 -21.17
C LYS A 83 14.22 -0.51 -22.65
N ASN A 84 14.30 -1.55 -23.48
CA ASN A 84 14.56 -1.44 -24.91
C ASN A 84 13.27 -1.41 -25.74
N SER A 85 12.10 -1.29 -25.10
CA SER A 85 10.83 -1.21 -25.80
C SER A 85 10.64 0.19 -26.38
N ASP A 86 10.11 0.30 -27.60
CA ASP A 86 9.72 1.59 -28.20
C ASP A 86 8.61 2.32 -27.41
N LYS A 87 7.97 1.63 -26.46
CA LYS A 87 6.95 2.20 -25.55
C LYS A 87 7.54 2.68 -24.22
N ALA A 88 8.83 2.48 -23.98
CA ALA A 88 9.49 2.88 -22.75
C ALA A 88 9.47 4.40 -22.61
N TYR A 89 9.10 4.89 -21.42
CA TYR A 89 9.12 6.32 -21.12
C TYR A 89 9.52 6.60 -19.67
N VAL A 90 9.98 7.81 -19.43
CA VAL A 90 10.07 8.47 -18.12
C VAL A 90 9.27 9.76 -18.26
N THR A 91 8.36 10.02 -17.32
CA THR A 91 7.49 11.21 -17.38
C THR A 91 8.30 12.47 -17.19
N GLU A 92 8.10 13.44 -18.07
CA GLU A 92 8.83 14.71 -18.05
C GLU A 92 8.14 15.78 -17.18
N MET A 93 8.89 16.80 -16.75
CA MET A 93 8.35 17.87 -15.89
C MET A 93 7.15 18.60 -16.48
N ASP A 94 7.10 18.82 -17.80
CA ASP A 94 5.95 19.47 -18.45
C ASP A 94 4.66 18.62 -18.35
N GLU A 95 4.79 17.30 -18.42
CA GLU A 95 3.66 16.39 -18.24
C GLU A 95 3.17 16.39 -16.78
N TYR A 96 4.09 16.45 -15.82
CA TYR A 96 3.72 16.63 -14.41
C TYR A 96 2.98 17.94 -14.19
N ARG A 97 3.49 19.07 -14.71
CA ARG A 97 2.84 20.38 -14.62
C ARG A 97 1.41 20.31 -15.14
N GLN A 98 1.21 19.80 -16.35
CA GLN A 98 -0.14 19.65 -16.91
C GLN A 98 -1.08 18.88 -15.98
N LYS A 99 -0.64 17.72 -15.48
CA LYS A 99 -1.47 16.87 -14.60
C LYS A 99 -1.73 17.50 -13.23
N ILE A 100 -0.77 18.26 -12.69
CA ILE A 100 -0.91 18.97 -11.41
C ILE A 100 -1.86 20.16 -11.54
N GLU A 101 -1.75 20.93 -12.62
CA GLU A 101 -2.69 22.03 -12.90
C GLU A 101 -4.13 21.52 -13.06
N GLU A 102 -4.31 20.39 -13.76
CA GLU A 102 -5.61 19.71 -13.84
C GLU A 102 -6.13 19.28 -12.46
N LEU A 103 -5.26 18.67 -11.64
CA LEU A 103 -5.59 18.25 -10.27
C LEU A 103 -6.05 19.44 -9.40
N TYR A 104 -5.30 20.54 -9.43
CA TYR A 104 -5.60 21.74 -8.64
C TYR A 104 -6.92 22.39 -9.07
N LYS A 105 -7.21 22.43 -10.37
CA LYS A 105 -8.51 22.92 -10.88
C LYS A 105 -9.70 22.09 -10.38
N LEU A 106 -9.49 20.81 -10.07
CA LEU A 106 -10.49 19.92 -9.48
C LEU A 106 -10.54 19.99 -7.94
N GLY A 107 -9.73 20.84 -7.31
CA GLY A 107 -9.65 21.00 -5.86
C GLY A 107 -8.82 19.94 -5.14
N GLY A 108 -8.09 19.11 -5.88
CA GLY A 108 -7.17 18.14 -5.30
C GLY A 108 -5.78 18.72 -5.05
N ASN A 109 -4.98 18.03 -4.24
CA ASN A 109 -3.62 18.46 -3.94
C ASN A 109 -2.64 17.32 -3.68
N GLN A 110 -2.98 16.07 -4.01
CA GLN A 110 -2.08 14.93 -3.83
C GLN A 110 -1.77 14.24 -5.17
N LEU A 111 -0.48 13.97 -5.41
CA LEU A 111 -0.06 12.99 -6.41
C LEU A 111 0.18 11.64 -5.76
N LEU A 112 -0.41 10.61 -6.36
CA LEU A 112 0.02 9.24 -6.21
C LEU A 112 1.07 8.96 -7.29
N LEU A 113 2.35 8.96 -6.92
CA LEU A 113 3.47 8.77 -7.85
C LEU A 113 4.07 7.38 -7.70
N GLN A 114 3.95 6.54 -8.71
CA GLN A 114 4.51 5.17 -8.68
C GLN A 114 5.05 4.82 -10.05
N GLY A 115 5.90 3.81 -10.16
CA GLY A 115 6.42 3.42 -11.46
C GLY A 115 6.91 1.98 -11.51
N GLY A 116 7.58 1.67 -12.61
CA GLY A 116 8.35 0.46 -12.71
C GLY A 116 9.68 0.54 -11.96
N LEU A 117 10.24 -0.63 -11.64
CA LEU A 117 11.59 -0.77 -11.12
C LEU A 117 12.59 -0.53 -12.26
N ASN A 118 12.81 0.74 -12.63
CA ASN A 118 13.65 1.14 -13.75
C ASN A 118 15.14 1.16 -13.35
N PRO A 119 16.00 0.32 -13.98
CA PRO A 119 17.45 0.27 -13.70
C PRO A 119 18.20 1.58 -13.91
N GLU A 120 17.67 2.51 -14.70
CA GLU A 120 18.32 3.77 -15.04
C GLU A 120 18.02 4.89 -14.02
N LEU A 121 16.98 4.72 -13.20
CA LEU A 121 16.55 5.72 -12.21
C LEU A 121 17.09 5.34 -10.82
N GLY A 122 18.11 6.07 -10.35
CA GLY A 122 18.65 5.97 -8.99
C GLY A 122 18.05 6.98 -8.03
N LEU A 123 18.46 6.95 -6.75
CA LEU A 123 17.92 7.81 -5.70
C LEU A 123 17.97 9.29 -6.08
N LYS A 124 19.08 9.74 -6.69
CA LYS A 124 19.26 11.14 -7.09
C LYS A 124 18.19 11.65 -8.05
N PHE A 125 17.69 10.79 -8.94
CA PHE A 125 16.59 11.15 -9.84
C PHE A 125 15.32 11.48 -9.05
N TYR A 126 14.91 10.60 -8.13
CA TYR A 126 13.71 10.78 -7.31
C TYR A 126 13.83 12.00 -6.40
N GLU A 127 14.99 12.20 -5.77
CA GLU A 127 15.19 13.39 -4.96
C GLU A 127 15.04 14.69 -5.77
N ASN A 128 15.64 14.74 -6.97
CA ASN A 128 15.55 15.92 -7.83
C ASN A 128 14.12 16.15 -8.30
N LEU A 129 13.41 15.08 -8.69
CA LEU A 129 12.00 15.13 -9.06
C LEU A 129 11.15 15.72 -7.92
N PHE A 130 11.30 15.19 -6.70
CA PHE A 130 10.51 15.65 -5.56
C PHE A 130 10.84 17.10 -5.18
N ARG A 131 12.12 17.49 -5.17
CA ARG A 131 12.52 18.88 -4.90
C ARG A 131 11.97 19.84 -5.94
N ASN A 132 12.03 19.49 -7.23
CA ASN A 132 11.48 20.31 -8.31
C ASN A 132 9.97 20.46 -8.20
N LEU A 133 9.25 19.35 -7.97
CA LEU A 133 7.80 19.37 -7.75
C LEU A 133 7.42 20.23 -6.54
N LYS A 134 8.14 20.14 -5.43
CA LYS A 134 7.89 20.96 -4.23
C LYS A 134 8.26 22.42 -4.42
N ALA A 135 9.28 22.73 -5.23
CA ALA A 135 9.67 24.09 -5.53
C ALA A 135 8.60 24.81 -6.38
N GLU A 136 8.06 24.13 -7.39
CA GLU A 136 7.01 24.68 -8.26
C GLU A 136 5.62 24.63 -7.61
N TYR A 137 5.36 23.58 -6.81
CA TYR A 137 4.06 23.31 -6.19
C TYR A 137 4.19 23.04 -4.68
N PRO A 138 4.47 24.05 -3.83
CA PRO A 138 4.74 23.84 -2.41
C PRO A 138 3.59 23.19 -1.62
N SER A 139 2.35 23.38 -2.08
CA SER A 139 1.16 22.78 -1.43
C SER A 139 0.85 21.35 -1.86
N LEU A 140 1.54 20.83 -2.89
CA LEU A 140 1.33 19.49 -3.42
C LEU A 140 1.81 18.45 -2.41
N ARG A 141 0.98 17.45 -2.12
CA ARG A 141 1.33 16.29 -1.32
C ARG A 141 1.85 15.18 -2.21
N LEU A 142 2.98 14.58 -1.84
CA LEU A 142 3.59 13.46 -2.54
C LEU A 142 3.31 12.19 -1.74
N HIS A 143 2.31 11.43 -2.20
CA HIS A 143 2.09 10.04 -1.79
C HIS A 143 2.81 9.15 -2.82
N ALA A 144 4.10 8.92 -2.61
CA ALA A 144 4.97 8.46 -3.69
C ALA A 144 5.80 7.22 -3.35
N LEU A 145 6.05 6.42 -4.39
CA LEU A 145 6.76 5.15 -4.41
C LEU A 145 6.04 4.03 -3.64
N SER A 146 6.32 2.80 -4.01
CA SER A 146 5.93 1.60 -3.27
C SER A 146 7.10 1.08 -2.45
N PRO A 147 6.86 0.23 -1.45
CA PRO A 147 7.91 -0.52 -0.79
C PRO A 147 8.84 -1.29 -1.74
N ALA A 148 8.33 -1.74 -2.89
CA ALA A 148 9.15 -2.36 -3.93
C ALA A 148 10.17 -1.40 -4.55
N GLU A 149 9.79 -0.14 -4.78
CA GLU A 149 10.69 0.90 -5.28
C GLU A 149 11.70 1.31 -4.21
N ILE A 150 11.29 1.42 -2.94
CA ILE A 150 12.20 1.70 -1.82
C ILE A 150 13.25 0.59 -1.67
N ASP A 151 12.83 -0.67 -1.70
CA ASP A 151 13.73 -1.82 -1.63
C ASP A 151 14.70 -1.88 -2.84
N PHE A 152 14.18 -1.63 -4.03
CA PHE A 152 14.98 -1.55 -5.24
C PHE A 152 16.06 -0.45 -5.15
N LEU A 153 15.69 0.74 -4.66
CA LEU A 153 16.63 1.85 -4.46
C LEU A 153 17.67 1.51 -3.39
N ALA A 154 17.26 0.93 -2.26
CA ALA A 154 18.19 0.52 -1.20
C ALA A 154 19.26 -0.44 -1.74
N LYS A 155 18.85 -1.44 -2.53
CA LYS A 155 19.76 -2.40 -3.18
C LYS A 155 20.66 -1.73 -4.23
N LYS A 156 20.11 -0.80 -5.02
CA LYS A 156 20.85 -0.09 -6.07
C LYS A 156 21.91 0.87 -5.50
N GLU A 157 21.60 1.57 -4.42
CA GLU A 157 22.50 2.53 -3.76
C GLU A 157 23.41 1.86 -2.72
N GLY A 158 23.18 0.58 -2.37
CA GLY A 158 23.97 -0.14 -1.37
C GLY A 158 23.75 0.39 0.06
N THR A 159 22.54 0.84 0.37
CA THR A 159 22.17 1.52 1.64
C THR A 159 20.90 0.88 2.23
N SER A 160 20.51 1.26 3.45
CA SER A 160 19.32 0.72 4.12
C SER A 160 18.01 1.36 3.63
N HIS A 161 16.87 0.66 3.81
CA HIS A 161 15.54 1.24 3.54
C HIS A 161 15.30 2.55 4.31
N LYS A 162 15.81 2.63 5.55
CA LYS A 162 15.71 3.83 6.39
C LYS A 162 16.43 5.02 5.75
N GLU A 163 17.65 4.84 5.25
CA GLU A 163 18.43 5.91 4.62
C GLU A 163 17.76 6.40 3.32
N ILE A 164 17.22 5.49 2.51
CA ILE A 164 16.40 5.85 1.34
C ILE A 164 15.18 6.69 1.76
N LEU A 165 14.40 6.23 2.75
CA LEU A 165 13.22 6.94 3.22
C LEU A 165 13.57 8.32 3.80
N VAL A 166 14.68 8.45 4.53
CA VAL A 166 15.15 9.74 5.06
C VAL A 166 15.47 10.70 3.92
N SER A 167 16.28 10.28 2.95
CA SER A 167 16.65 11.10 1.79
C SER A 167 15.42 11.55 0.98
N LEU A 168 14.48 10.64 0.72
CA LEU A 168 13.25 10.96 0.00
C LEU A 168 12.35 11.92 0.78
N ARG A 169 12.24 11.76 2.10
CA ARG A 169 11.48 12.67 2.97
C ARG A 169 12.10 14.07 2.97
N GLU A 170 13.42 14.17 3.08
CA GLU A 170 14.14 15.44 2.97
C GLU A 170 13.99 16.09 1.60
N ALA A 171 13.82 15.29 0.53
CA ALA A 171 13.53 15.79 -0.81
C ALA A 171 12.07 16.22 -1.01
N GLY A 172 11.15 15.85 -0.11
CA GLY A 172 9.74 16.29 -0.16
C GLY A 172 8.69 15.18 -0.13
N LEU A 173 9.04 13.91 0.08
CA LEU A 173 8.06 12.84 0.25
C LEU A 173 7.19 13.07 1.50
N ASP A 174 5.86 13.10 1.35
CA ASP A 174 4.93 13.30 2.48
C ASP A 174 4.45 11.97 3.10
N SER A 175 4.22 10.95 2.28
CA SER A 175 3.66 9.66 2.73
C SER A 175 3.99 8.52 1.77
N LEU A 176 3.94 7.28 2.26
CA LEU A 176 4.32 6.08 1.50
C LEU A 176 3.09 5.22 1.13
N PRO A 177 2.79 5.06 -0.17
CA PRO A 177 1.78 4.12 -0.66
C PRO A 177 2.03 2.66 -0.27
N GLY A 178 0.96 1.96 0.11
CA GLY A 178 0.99 0.53 0.44
C GLY A 178 0.96 -0.43 -0.75
N ALA A 179 1.21 0.05 -1.97
CA ALA A 179 1.17 -0.79 -3.16
C ALA A 179 2.31 -1.83 -3.18
N GLY A 180 2.21 -2.83 -4.05
CA GLY A 180 3.24 -3.87 -4.18
C GLY A 180 3.19 -4.96 -3.10
N ALA A 181 2.26 -4.85 -2.15
CA ALA A 181 1.94 -5.88 -1.18
C ALA A 181 1.30 -7.10 -1.86
N GLU A 182 0.38 -6.88 -2.81
CA GLU A 182 -0.42 -7.91 -3.47
C GLU A 182 -1.02 -8.89 -2.45
N ILE A 183 -0.44 -10.09 -2.34
CA ILE A 183 -0.53 -10.98 -1.18
C ILE A 183 0.89 -11.16 -0.63
N LEU A 184 1.06 -11.03 0.69
CA LEU A 184 2.38 -11.10 1.33
C LEU A 184 2.92 -12.53 1.43
N ALA A 185 2.04 -13.55 1.36
CA ALA A 185 2.42 -14.95 1.42
C ALA A 185 3.41 -15.33 0.30
N GLU A 186 4.53 -15.93 0.70
CA GLU A 186 5.67 -16.20 -0.19
C GLU A 186 5.30 -17.07 -1.40
N ARG A 187 4.44 -18.08 -1.20
CA ARG A 187 3.93 -18.95 -2.27
C ARG A 187 3.27 -18.13 -3.37
N VAL A 188 2.38 -17.21 -2.99
CA VAL A 188 1.65 -16.36 -3.93
C VAL A 188 2.62 -15.43 -4.64
N ARG A 189 3.52 -14.76 -3.90
CA ARG A 189 4.52 -13.83 -4.48
C ARG A 189 5.39 -14.48 -5.54
N LYS A 190 5.89 -15.70 -5.30
CA LYS A 190 6.65 -16.49 -6.28
C LYS A 190 5.87 -16.76 -7.57
N ILE A 191 4.55 -16.89 -7.47
CA ILE A 191 3.69 -17.15 -8.63
C ILE A 191 3.41 -15.87 -9.40
N VAL A 192 3.00 -14.79 -8.73
CA VAL A 192 2.49 -13.56 -9.39
C VAL A 192 3.55 -12.49 -9.65
N SER A 193 4.57 -12.38 -8.81
CA SER A 193 5.58 -11.30 -8.86
C SER A 193 6.95 -11.76 -8.33
N PRO A 194 7.60 -12.77 -8.95
CA PRO A 194 8.78 -13.42 -8.41
C PRO A 194 10.02 -12.53 -8.26
N ASN A 195 10.13 -11.45 -9.04
CA ASN A 195 11.27 -10.53 -8.99
C ASN A 195 10.97 -9.24 -8.20
N LYS A 196 9.83 -9.14 -7.51
CA LYS A 196 9.59 -8.11 -6.48
C LYS A 196 10.22 -8.56 -5.16
N LEU A 197 10.37 -7.64 -4.23
CA LEU A 197 10.68 -7.94 -2.83
C LEU A 197 9.75 -9.01 -2.23
N SER A 198 10.21 -9.73 -1.23
CA SER A 198 9.43 -10.69 -0.42
C SER A 198 8.38 -9.99 0.46
N GLY A 199 7.46 -10.75 1.04
CA GLY A 199 6.49 -10.20 1.98
C GLY A 199 7.16 -9.62 3.24
N ALA A 200 8.23 -10.26 3.71
CA ALA A 200 9.01 -9.80 4.86
C ALA A 200 9.75 -8.48 4.57
N GLU A 201 10.36 -8.35 3.38
CA GLU A 201 10.98 -7.09 2.96
C GLU A 201 9.93 -5.96 2.82
N TRP A 202 8.74 -6.27 2.31
CA TRP A 202 7.64 -5.29 2.26
C TRP A 202 7.26 -4.78 3.65
N LEU A 203 7.09 -5.70 4.61
CA LEU A 203 6.80 -5.36 6.00
C LEU A 203 7.94 -4.54 6.63
N GLU A 204 9.20 -4.84 6.31
CA GLU A 204 10.35 -4.12 6.84
C GLU A 204 10.42 -2.67 6.35
N VAL A 205 10.20 -2.43 5.06
CA VAL A 205 10.13 -1.06 4.53
C VAL A 205 9.04 -0.26 5.25
N MET A 206 7.85 -0.85 5.41
CA MET A 206 6.72 -0.21 6.07
C MET A 206 7.00 0.06 7.55
N ARG A 207 7.64 -0.89 8.25
CA ARG A 207 8.11 -0.73 9.63
C ARG A 207 9.07 0.45 9.79
N GLN A 208 10.02 0.62 8.86
CA GLN A 208 10.93 1.76 8.88
C GLN A 208 10.18 3.08 8.65
N ALA A 209 9.21 3.11 7.74
CA ALA A 209 8.36 4.29 7.54
C ALA A 209 7.55 4.64 8.80
N HIS A 210 6.94 3.65 9.47
CA HIS A 210 6.19 3.86 10.72
C HIS A 210 7.07 4.38 11.85
N LYS A 211 8.28 3.83 12.03
CA LYS A 211 9.28 4.32 13.01
C LYS A 211 9.68 5.77 12.77
N MET A 212 9.51 6.28 11.56
CA MET A 212 9.79 7.67 11.17
C MET A 212 8.58 8.60 11.27
N ASN A 213 7.48 8.12 11.84
CA ASN A 213 6.19 8.82 11.89
C ASN A 213 5.63 9.19 10.51
N MET A 214 5.94 8.39 9.47
CA MET A 214 5.38 8.60 8.15
C MET A 214 3.99 8.00 8.05
N LEU A 215 3.08 8.74 7.42
CA LEU A 215 1.78 8.20 7.04
C LEU A 215 1.97 7.20 5.89
N THR A 216 1.27 6.08 5.99
CA THR A 216 1.34 5.01 4.99
C THR A 216 -0.04 4.41 4.76
N SER A 217 -0.23 3.76 3.61
CA SER A 217 -1.39 2.90 3.36
C SER A 217 -0.95 1.44 3.27
N ALA A 218 -1.89 0.49 3.26
CA ALA A 218 -1.62 -0.92 2.97
C ALA A 218 -2.70 -1.43 2.01
N THR A 219 -2.32 -2.29 1.07
CA THR A 219 -3.24 -2.79 0.03
C THR A 219 -3.21 -4.31 -0.04
N MET A 220 -4.33 -4.91 -0.41
CA MET A 220 -4.41 -6.35 -0.68
C MET A 220 -5.12 -6.56 -2.01
N MET A 221 -4.39 -6.99 -3.03
CA MET A 221 -5.00 -7.47 -4.27
C MET A 221 -5.38 -8.93 -4.05
N PHE A 222 -6.67 -9.25 -4.16
CA PHE A 222 -7.20 -10.59 -3.93
C PHE A 222 -8.14 -11.00 -5.07
N GLY A 223 -8.43 -12.30 -5.15
CA GLY A 223 -9.25 -12.91 -6.21
C GLY A 223 -8.43 -13.62 -7.29
N HIS A 224 -7.23 -14.10 -6.97
CA HIS A 224 -6.36 -14.81 -7.92
C HIS A 224 -5.91 -16.19 -7.39
N VAL A 225 -4.60 -16.43 -7.27
CA VAL A 225 -4.00 -17.74 -6.94
C VAL A 225 -3.90 -18.03 -5.43
N GLU A 226 -4.27 -17.08 -4.59
CA GLU A 226 -4.17 -17.15 -3.13
C GLU A 226 -5.30 -17.97 -2.51
N THR A 227 -5.02 -18.58 -1.36
CA THR A 227 -6.06 -19.21 -0.54
C THR A 227 -6.74 -18.18 0.37
N ARG A 228 -7.87 -18.55 0.97
CA ARG A 228 -8.56 -17.67 1.94
C ARG A 228 -7.70 -17.43 3.18
N GLU A 229 -6.98 -18.44 3.62
CA GLU A 229 -6.05 -18.38 4.75
C GLU A 229 -4.89 -17.42 4.48
N GLU A 230 -4.40 -17.35 3.24
CA GLU A 230 -3.36 -16.40 2.84
C GLU A 230 -3.87 -14.96 2.79
N ARG A 231 -5.16 -14.74 2.50
CA ARG A 231 -5.80 -13.42 2.66
C ARG A 231 -5.87 -13.03 4.14
N ILE A 232 -6.26 -13.96 5.01
CA ILE A 232 -6.27 -13.72 6.46
C ILE A 232 -4.85 -13.45 6.97
N GLU A 233 -3.85 -14.25 6.56
CA GLU A 233 -2.45 -14.06 6.95
C GLU A 233 -1.91 -12.68 6.53
N HIS A 234 -2.29 -12.20 5.35
CA HIS A 234 -1.99 -10.84 4.92
C HIS A 234 -2.58 -9.79 5.87
N LEU A 235 -3.88 -9.88 6.19
CA LEU A 235 -4.56 -8.94 7.10
C LEU A 235 -3.96 -8.96 8.51
N ILE A 236 -3.64 -10.15 9.03
CA ILE A 236 -2.99 -10.32 10.33
C ILE A 236 -1.59 -9.68 10.31
N SER A 237 -0.82 -9.89 9.25
CA SER A 237 0.52 -9.30 9.11
C SER A 237 0.49 -7.77 9.11
N ILE A 238 -0.51 -7.15 8.46
CA ILE A 238 -0.72 -5.70 8.51
C ILE A 238 -1.11 -5.27 9.93
N ARG A 239 -2.01 -6.01 10.61
CA ARG A 239 -2.44 -5.70 11.98
C ARG A 239 -1.28 -5.74 12.96
N GLU A 240 -0.45 -6.78 12.89
CA GLU A 240 0.72 -6.90 13.77
C GLU A 240 1.74 -5.80 13.49
N LEU A 241 2.01 -5.49 12.21
CA LEU A 241 2.86 -4.36 11.86
C LEU A 241 2.32 -3.04 12.44
N GLN A 242 1.00 -2.81 12.35
CA GLN A 242 0.36 -1.60 12.89
C GLN A 242 0.52 -1.49 14.41
N LYS A 243 0.61 -2.60 15.15
CA LYS A 243 0.88 -2.59 16.61
C LYS A 243 2.32 -2.18 16.94
N GLU A 244 3.25 -2.36 16.01
CA GLU A 244 4.66 -2.00 16.21
C GLU A 244 4.95 -0.50 16.03
N LYS A 245 3.98 0.28 15.55
CA LYS A 245 4.16 1.72 15.33
C LYS A 245 4.43 2.45 16.67
N PRO A 246 5.26 3.51 16.67
CA PRO A 246 5.50 4.29 17.89
C PRO A 246 4.23 4.92 18.47
N ASP A 247 4.23 5.17 19.78
CA ASP A 247 3.18 5.96 20.43
C ASP A 247 3.12 7.37 19.83
N GLY A 248 1.92 7.88 19.57
CA GLY A 248 1.70 9.19 18.95
C GLY A 248 1.80 9.21 17.42
N HIS A 249 2.00 8.04 16.78
CA HIS A 249 1.71 7.81 15.36
C HIS A 249 0.21 7.78 15.09
#